data_AF-A0A3D0ZT02-F1
#
_entry.id   AF-A0A3D0ZT02-F1
#
_cell.length_a   1.000
_cell.length_b   1.000
_cell.length_c   1.000
_cell.angle_alpha   90.00
_cell.angle_beta   90.00
_cell.angle_gamma   90.00
#
_symmetry.space_group_name_H-M   'P 1'
#
loop_
_entity.id
_entity.type
_entity.pdbx_description
1 polymer ?
#
loop_
_entity_poly.entity_id
_entity_poly.type
_entity_poly.pdbx_seq_one_letter_code
_entity_poly.pdbx_strand_id
1 'polypeptide(L)'
;MKVLRKLIKYAAIAAIVAFIVSRVRSRAADRDQDEDDNDFSWPPINLDDSQELDSKLTEPTDGSPLEPRSWVTCDASGDCPSSHPIKAKDGSGLYHVPGGNAYERTIPDRCYSSAEDAETDGYRPAQK
;
A
#
# COMPACT_ATOMS: atom_id res chain seq x y z
N MET A 1 -42.76 13.56 40.72
CA MET A 1 -41.71 14.59 40.50
C MET A 1 -40.30 14.03 40.24
N LYS A 2 -39.79 13.03 40.98
CA LYS A 2 -38.43 12.50 40.79
C LYS A 2 -38.26 11.66 39.50
N VAL A 3 -39.26 10.87 39.14
CA VAL A 3 -39.30 10.08 37.89
C VAL A 3 -39.40 10.97 36.64
N LEU A 4 -40.26 12.00 36.67
CA LEU A 4 -40.37 12.96 35.58
C LEU A 4 -39.05 13.72 35.32
N ARG A 5 -38.32 14.10 36.39
CA ARG A 5 -36.99 14.70 36.29
C ARG A 5 -35.92 13.74 35.73
N LYS A 6 -36.06 12.43 35.94
CA LYS A 6 -35.16 11.42 35.34
C LYS A 6 -35.44 11.26 33.84
N LEU A 7 -36.71 11.24 33.43
CA LEU A 7 -37.10 11.15 32.02
C LEU A 7 -36.63 12.38 31.22
N ILE A 8 -36.78 13.59 31.77
CA ILE A 8 -36.27 14.83 31.13
C ILE A 8 -34.75 14.77 30.95
N LYS A 9 -34.01 14.26 31.94
CA LYS A 9 -32.54 14.11 31.85
C LYS A 9 -32.13 13.11 30.77
N TYR A 10 -32.79 11.96 30.67
CA TYR A 10 -32.49 10.98 29.63
C TYR A 10 -32.81 11.51 28.22
N ALA A 11 -33.91 12.24 28.05
CA ALA A 11 -34.25 12.88 26.77
C ALA A 11 -33.20 13.95 26.36
N ALA A 12 -32.71 14.74 27.32
CA ALA A 12 -31.65 15.71 27.07
C ALA A 12 -30.32 15.05 26.67
N ILE A 13 -29.93 13.95 27.33
CA ILE A 13 -28.72 13.19 26.98
C ILE A 13 -28.85 12.58 25.58
N ALA A 14 -30.00 12.00 25.23
CA ALA A 14 -30.26 11.45 23.91
C ALA A 14 -30.17 12.51 22.80
N ALA A 15 -30.69 13.72 23.04
CA ALA A 15 -30.59 14.83 22.09
C ALA A 15 -29.14 15.31 21.87
N ILE A 16 -28.33 15.36 22.93
CA ILE A 16 -26.91 15.73 22.83
C ILE A 16 -26.14 14.68 22.04
N VAL A 17 -26.37 13.39 22.30
CA VAL A 17 -25.72 12.30 21.56
C VAL A 17 -26.12 12.35 20.08
N ALA A 18 -27.40 12.55 19.77
CA ALA A 18 -27.88 12.70 18.39
C ALA A 18 -27.24 13.92 17.69
N PHE A 19 -27.08 15.04 18.39
CA PHE A 19 -26.41 16.24 17.85
C PHE A 19 -24.92 16.00 17.54
N ILE A 20 -24.21 15.28 18.41
CA ILE A 20 -22.79 14.93 18.20
C ILE A 20 -22.65 13.97 17.01
N VAL A 21 -23.48 12.92 16.94
CA VAL A 21 -23.47 11.97 15.82
C VAL A 21 -23.83 12.66 14.50
N SER A 22 -24.83 13.55 14.52
CA SER A 22 -25.20 14.36 13.36
C SER A 22 -24.02 15.19 12.86
N ARG A 23 -23.31 15.89 13.75
CA ARG A 23 -22.15 16.72 13.38
C ARG A 23 -20.95 15.92 12.86
N VAL A 24 -20.74 14.70 13.37
CA VAL A 24 -19.70 13.79 12.86
C VAL A 24 -20.06 13.27 11.48
N ARG A 25 -21.33 12.91 11.26
CA ARG A 25 -21.81 12.39 9.96
C ARG A 25 -21.85 13.48 8.88
N SER A 26 -22.15 14.73 9.24
CA SER A 26 -22.09 15.86 8.29
C SER A 26 -20.70 16.14 7.74
N ARG A 27 -19.61 15.77 8.44
CA ARG A 27 -18.24 15.88 7.89
C ARG A 27 -17.88 14.79 6.89
N ALA A 28 -18.68 13.72 6.82
CA ALA A 28 -18.45 12.60 5.91
C ALA A 28 -19.34 12.65 4.66
N ALA A 29 -20.28 13.60 4.59
CA ALA A 29 -21.27 13.70 3.50
C ALA A 29 -20.97 14.82 2.49
N ASP A 30 -19.78 15.43 2.57
CA ASP A 30 -19.36 16.54 1.69
C ASP A 30 -18.21 16.09 0.77
N ARG A 31 -18.34 14.89 0.18
CA ARG A 31 -17.38 14.34 -0.77
C ARG A 31 -18.07 13.43 -1.77
N ASP A 32 -19.06 13.97 -2.47
CA ASP A 32 -19.62 13.35 -3.69
C ASP A 32 -20.12 14.47 -4.65
N GLN A 33 -19.35 15.55 -4.76
CA GLN A 33 -19.53 16.55 -5.83
C GLN A 33 -18.15 16.91 -6.39
N ASP A 34 -17.52 15.89 -6.96
CA ASP A 34 -16.36 16.01 -7.81
C ASP A 34 -16.90 16.04 -9.25
N GLU A 35 -17.63 17.10 -9.60
CA GLU A 35 -17.95 17.42 -11.00
C GLU A 35 -16.63 17.85 -11.70
N ASP A 36 -15.80 16.88 -12.07
CA ASP A 36 -14.61 17.10 -12.90
C ASP A 36 -14.50 16.03 -14.01
N ASP A 37 -15.66 15.54 -14.48
CA ASP A 37 -15.78 14.53 -15.54
C ASP A 37 -15.47 15.05 -16.96
N ASN A 38 -14.85 16.23 -17.13
CA ASN A 38 -14.66 16.86 -18.45
C ASN A 38 -13.22 17.22 -18.85
N ASP A 39 -12.17 16.79 -18.12
CA ASP A 39 -10.79 17.08 -18.54
C ASP A 39 -10.03 15.87 -19.13
N PHE A 40 -10.56 14.65 -19.02
CA PHE A 40 -9.92 13.44 -19.60
C PHE A 40 -10.68 12.90 -20.81
N SER A 41 -10.75 13.70 -21.88
CA SER A 41 -11.13 13.18 -23.20
C SER A 41 -9.94 12.41 -23.77
N TRP A 42 -9.99 11.08 -23.71
CA TRP A 42 -8.98 10.22 -24.32
C TRP A 42 -8.81 10.58 -25.81
N PRO A 43 -7.59 10.88 -26.28
CA PRO A 43 -7.39 11.16 -27.69
C PRO A 43 -7.77 9.92 -28.51
N PRO A 44 -8.43 10.11 -29.68
CA PRO A 44 -8.73 9.00 -30.57
C PRO A 44 -7.42 8.36 -31.03
N ILE A 45 -7.36 7.03 -30.97
CA ILE A 45 -6.21 6.27 -31.47
C ILE A 45 -6.17 6.45 -32.99
N ASN A 46 -5.30 7.34 -33.49
CA ASN A 46 -5.05 7.47 -34.92
C ASN A 46 -4.14 6.33 -35.36
N LEU A 47 -4.70 5.34 -36.07
CA LEU A 47 -3.95 4.16 -36.55
C LEU A 47 -2.88 4.53 -37.61
N ASP A 48 -2.98 5.70 -38.23
CA ASP A 48 -2.07 6.15 -39.27
C ASP A 48 -0.75 6.73 -38.72
N ASP A 49 -0.68 7.02 -37.42
CA ASP A 49 0.50 7.58 -36.73
C ASP A 49 1.49 6.49 -36.28
N SER A 50 1.69 5.48 -37.14
CA SER A 50 2.60 4.35 -36.90
C SER A 50 4.04 4.63 -37.39
N GLN A 51 4.39 5.88 -37.70
CA GLN A 51 5.73 6.22 -38.16
C GLN A 51 6.64 6.67 -37.00
N GLU A 52 7.61 5.81 -36.71
CA GLU A 52 8.89 6.10 -36.03
C GLU A 52 8.89 6.28 -34.50
N LEU A 53 8.11 5.47 -33.76
CA LEU A 53 8.56 5.05 -32.42
C LEU A 53 9.43 3.81 -32.57
N ASP A 54 10.69 4.10 -32.88
CA ASP A 54 11.82 3.20 -32.79
C ASP A 54 11.68 2.30 -31.55
N SER A 55 11.78 0.99 -31.77
CA SER A 55 11.47 -0.08 -30.81
C SER A 55 12.53 -0.19 -29.71
N LYS A 56 12.72 0.87 -28.92
CA LYS A 56 13.31 0.76 -27.59
C LYS A 56 12.18 0.93 -26.59
N LEU A 57 11.69 -0.19 -26.06
CA LEU A 57 10.85 -0.24 -24.88
C LEU A 57 11.54 0.57 -23.78
N THR A 58 11.15 1.83 -23.63
CA THR A 58 11.59 2.69 -22.55
C THR A 58 10.44 2.63 -21.56
N GLU A 59 10.63 1.88 -20.48
CA GLU A 59 9.77 1.91 -19.29
C GLU A 59 9.44 3.38 -19.00
N PRO A 60 8.15 3.76 -18.80
CA PRO A 60 7.77 5.14 -18.53
C PRO A 60 8.56 5.66 -17.34
N THR A 61 9.66 6.35 -17.62
CA THR A 61 10.52 6.94 -16.60
C THR A 61 9.95 8.33 -16.42
N ASP A 62 9.05 8.46 -15.46
CA ASP A 62 8.38 9.66 -14.97
C ASP A 62 9.32 10.78 -14.47
N GLY A 63 10.61 10.72 -14.80
CA GLY A 63 11.62 11.65 -14.31
C GLY A 63 11.88 11.52 -12.80
N SER A 64 11.18 10.62 -12.10
CA SER A 64 11.60 10.17 -10.78
C SER A 64 12.91 9.40 -10.98
N PRO A 65 13.96 9.67 -10.19
CA PRO A 65 15.08 8.74 -10.11
C PRO A 65 14.47 7.36 -9.85
N LEU A 66 14.66 6.42 -10.78
CA LEU A 66 14.45 5.02 -10.49
C LEU A 66 15.51 4.70 -9.43
N GLU A 67 15.19 4.99 -8.17
CA GLU A 67 15.94 4.50 -7.02
C GLU A 67 16.12 3.01 -7.33
N PRO A 68 17.38 2.56 -7.52
CA PRO A 68 17.62 1.17 -7.89
C PRO A 68 16.90 0.32 -6.85
N ARG A 69 15.98 -0.54 -7.32
CA ARG A 69 15.23 -1.43 -6.43
C ARG A 69 16.26 -2.14 -5.55
N SER A 70 16.17 -1.94 -4.24
CA SER A 70 17.13 -2.46 -3.24
C SER A 70 17.10 -3.98 -3.12
N TRP A 71 16.20 -4.63 -3.84
CA TRP A 71 15.97 -6.06 -3.85
C TRP A 71 16.08 -6.67 -5.24
N VAL A 72 16.45 -7.95 -5.26
CA VAL A 72 16.52 -8.80 -6.44
C VAL A 72 15.52 -9.96 -6.31
N THR A 73 15.13 -10.55 -7.44
CA THR A 73 14.33 -11.78 -7.43
C THR A 73 15.19 -12.97 -7.04
N CYS A 74 14.55 -14.02 -6.53
CA CYS A 74 15.18 -15.33 -6.38
C CYS A 74 15.64 -15.90 -7.74
N ASP A 75 16.62 -16.79 -7.67
CA ASP A 75 17.12 -17.52 -8.83
C ASP A 75 16.13 -18.61 -9.28
N ALA A 76 16.47 -19.34 -10.35
CA ALA A 76 15.64 -20.43 -10.86
C ALA A 76 15.47 -21.60 -9.86
N SER A 77 16.32 -21.68 -8.84
CA SER A 77 16.25 -22.68 -7.76
C SER A 77 15.28 -22.26 -6.66
N GLY A 78 14.84 -21.00 -6.65
CA GLY A 78 14.01 -20.42 -5.59
C GLY A 78 14.83 -19.92 -4.39
N ASP A 79 16.12 -19.69 -4.57
CA ASP A 79 17.02 -19.18 -3.53
C ASP A 79 17.52 -17.77 -3.85
N CYS A 80 17.95 -17.05 -2.82
CA CYS A 80 18.57 -15.75 -3.01
C CYS A 80 20.04 -15.89 -3.37
N PRO A 81 20.57 -15.00 -4.24
CA PRO A 81 22.01 -14.95 -4.50
C PRO A 81 22.78 -14.53 -3.25
N SER A 82 24.06 -14.89 -3.19
CA SER A 82 24.92 -14.57 -2.04
C SER A 82 25.09 -13.06 -1.79
N SER A 83 24.87 -12.22 -2.80
CA SER A 83 24.86 -10.76 -2.66
C SER A 83 23.62 -10.24 -1.92
N HIS A 84 22.52 -11.00 -1.88
CA HIS A 84 21.25 -10.61 -1.29
C HIS A 84 20.70 -11.70 -0.35
N PRO A 85 21.40 -12.01 0.76
CA PRO A 85 21.07 -13.15 1.59
C PRO A 85 19.79 -12.97 2.41
N ILE A 86 19.13 -11.82 2.40
CA ILE A 86 17.95 -11.57 3.23
C ILE A 86 16.69 -11.96 2.45
N LYS A 87 16.03 -13.03 2.90
CA LYS A 87 14.86 -13.62 2.23
C LYS A 87 13.57 -12.98 2.72
N ALA A 88 12.86 -12.22 1.88
CA ALA A 88 11.58 -11.61 2.23
C ALA A 88 10.40 -12.32 1.54
N LYS A 89 9.30 -12.49 2.28
CA LYS A 89 8.08 -13.13 1.79
C LYS A 89 6.88 -12.19 1.92
N ASP A 90 6.33 -11.77 0.78
CA ASP A 90 5.24 -10.81 0.67
C ASP A 90 3.98 -11.34 1.35
N GLY A 91 3.71 -12.64 1.20
CA GLY A 91 2.54 -13.28 1.81
C GLY A 91 2.51 -13.26 3.34
N SER A 92 3.66 -13.06 4.01
CA SER A 92 3.73 -12.97 5.48
C SER A 92 4.18 -11.60 5.99
N GLY A 93 4.74 -10.75 5.12
CA GLY A 93 5.35 -9.48 5.51
C GLY A 93 6.60 -9.65 6.39
N LEU A 94 7.27 -10.80 6.31
CA LEU A 94 8.44 -11.13 7.10
C LEU A 94 9.69 -11.25 6.24
N TYR A 95 10.83 -10.85 6.79
CA TYR A 95 12.15 -11.16 6.27
C TYR A 95 12.87 -12.17 7.16
N HIS A 96 13.69 -13.02 6.53
CA HIS A 96 14.45 -14.08 7.16
C HIS A 96 15.93 -13.85 6.94
N VAL A 97 16.70 -13.90 8.03
CA VAL A 97 18.16 -13.78 8.02
C VAL A 97 18.82 -15.16 8.02
N PRO A 98 20.02 -15.31 7.43
CA PRO A 98 20.80 -16.55 7.52
C PRO A 98 20.96 -17.03 8.96
N GLY A 99 20.72 -18.33 9.19
CA GLY A 99 20.78 -18.94 10.52
C GLY A 99 19.49 -18.84 11.36
N GLY A 100 18.43 -18.22 10.85
CA GLY A 100 17.10 -18.28 11.47
C GLY A 100 16.37 -19.59 11.17
N ASN A 101 15.48 -20.01 12.08
CA ASN A 101 14.73 -21.27 12.04
C ASN A 101 13.96 -21.52 10.73
N ALA A 102 13.48 -20.47 10.08
CA ALA A 102 12.72 -20.58 8.84
C ALA A 102 13.55 -20.28 7.58
N TYR A 103 14.82 -19.89 7.71
CA TYR A 103 15.61 -19.39 6.59
C TYR A 103 15.79 -20.40 5.45
N GLU A 104 16.06 -21.67 5.78
CA GLU A 104 16.31 -22.72 4.79
C GLU A 104 15.04 -23.16 4.05
N ARG A 105 13.87 -23.05 4.68
CA ARG A 105 12.59 -23.49 4.11
C ARG A 105 11.79 -22.38 3.44
N THR A 106 12.18 -21.11 3.61
CA THR A 106 11.49 -19.98 3.00
C THR A 106 11.93 -19.83 1.55
N ILE A 107 10.95 -19.92 0.64
CA ILE A 107 11.08 -19.46 -0.75
C ILE A 107 10.73 -17.97 -0.77
N PRO A 108 11.70 -17.06 -0.97
CA PRO A 108 11.49 -15.63 -0.93
C PRO A 108 10.77 -15.13 -2.20
N ASP A 109 9.97 -14.07 -2.06
CA ASP A 109 9.48 -13.30 -3.20
C ASP A 109 10.48 -12.19 -3.58
N ARG A 110 11.23 -11.69 -2.59
CA ARG A 110 12.27 -10.65 -2.74
C ARG A 110 13.50 -10.99 -1.92
N CYS A 111 14.67 -10.64 -2.45
CA CYS A 111 15.97 -10.87 -1.83
C CYS A 111 16.66 -9.53 -1.60
N TYR A 112 17.03 -9.22 -0.35
CA TYR A 112 17.70 -7.96 0.02
C TYR A 112 19.17 -8.17 0.40
N SER A 113 19.98 -7.14 0.18
CA SER A 113 21.38 -7.11 0.57
C SER A 113 21.55 -6.98 2.09
N SER A 114 20.68 -6.18 2.71
CA SER A 114 20.67 -5.87 4.13
C SER A 114 19.26 -6.02 4.74
N ALA A 115 19.19 -6.16 6.06
CA ALA A 115 17.92 -6.18 6.77
C ALA A 115 17.24 -4.80 6.79
N GLU A 116 18.03 -3.73 6.79
CA GLU A 116 17.55 -2.33 6.78
C GLU A 116 16.80 -2.00 5.48
N ASP A 117 17.24 -2.53 4.34
CA ASP A 117 16.52 -2.38 3.07
C ASP A 117 15.14 -3.07 3.13
N ALA A 118 15.08 -4.26 3.72
CA ALA A 118 13.82 -4.99 3.90
C ALA A 118 12.89 -4.27 4.89
N GLU A 119 13.42 -3.67 5.95
CA GLU A 119 12.62 -2.89 6.90
C GLU A 119 12.08 -1.59 6.29
N THR A 120 12.88 -0.96 5.43
CA THR A 120 12.47 0.23 4.65
C THR A 120 11.30 -0.07 3.72
N ASP A 121 11.30 -1.27 3.11
CA ASP A 121 10.19 -1.77 2.31
C ASP A 121 9.01 -2.30 3.15
N GLY A 122 9.10 -2.24 4.49
CA GLY A 122 8.01 -2.54 5.43
C GLY A 122 7.95 -3.98 5.93
N TYR A 123 8.96 -4.80 5.66
CA TYR A 123 9.06 -6.16 6.19
C TYR A 123 9.52 -6.14 7.65
N ARG A 124 9.15 -7.19 8.40
CA ARG A 124 9.54 -7.35 9.81
C ARG A 124 10.42 -8.58 10.01
N PRO A 125 11.31 -8.60 11.01
CA PRO A 125 12.15 -9.77 11.25
C PRO A 125 11.29 -10.99 11.62
N ALA A 126 11.54 -12.11 10.96
CA ALA A 126 11.05 -13.40 11.42
C ALA A 126 11.70 -13.79 12.74
N GLN A 127 11.00 -14.61 13.53
CA GLN A 127 11.58 -15.19 14.73
C GLN A 127 12.79 -16.05 14.37
N LYS A 128 13.87 -15.87 15.14
CA LYS A 128 15.10 -16.66 15.01
C LYS A 128 14.85 -18.11 15.32
#